data_AF-A0A352JY72-F1
#
_entry.id   AF-A0A352JY72-F1
#
_cell.length_a   1.000
_cell.length_b   1.000
_cell.length_c   1.000
_cell.angle_alpha   90.00
_cell.angle_beta   90.00
_cell.angle_gamma   90.00
#
_symmetry.space_group_name_H-M   'P 1'
#
loop_
_entity.id
_entity.type
_entity.pdbx_description
1 polymer ?
#
loop_
_entity_poly.entity_id
_entity_poly.type
_entity_poly.pdbx_seq_one_letter_code
_entity_poly.pdbx_strand_id
1 'polypeptide(L)'
;LEKLERSIGGIKDMGGLPDAIFVVDVNHEKIAIQEANKLGIPVIGIVDTNSDPDGVDIVIPGNDDAIRAIELYSAAIADACIEGAAESLGKSDYVEVADDA
;
A
#
# COMPACT_ATOMS: atom_id res chain seq x y z
N LEU A 1 -13.86 2.54 24.64
CA LEU A 1 -13.50 1.50 23.64
C LEU A 1 -13.76 1.99 22.21
N GLU A 2 -14.97 2.45 21.88
CA GLU A 2 -15.34 2.91 20.53
C GLU A 2 -14.38 3.94 19.89
N LYS A 3 -13.93 4.96 20.63
CA LYS A 3 -12.98 5.96 20.13
C LYS A 3 -11.63 5.36 19.73
N LEU A 4 -11.15 4.37 20.50
CA LEU A 4 -9.88 3.72 20.24
C LEU A 4 -9.99 2.88 18.96
N GLU A 5 -11.05 2.10 18.83
CA GLU A 5 -11.33 1.27 17.65
C GLU A 5 -11.40 2.12 16.37
N ARG A 6 -12.07 3.27 16.42
CA ARG A 6 -12.14 4.20 15.28
C ARG A 6 -10.81 4.82 14.88
N SER A 7 -9.87 4.95 15.82
CA SER A 7 -8.61 5.66 15.57
C SER A 7 -7.45 4.73 15.21
N ILE A 8 -7.43 3.50 15.74
CA ILE A 8 -6.31 2.57 15.58
C ILE A 8 -6.74 1.13 15.22
N GLY A 9 -8.03 0.88 14.96
CA GLY A 9 -8.51 -0.46 14.62
C GLY A 9 -7.81 -1.06 13.39
N GLY A 10 -7.54 -0.23 12.37
CA GLY A 10 -6.89 -0.67 11.13
C GLY A 10 -5.43 -1.12 11.28
N ILE A 11 -4.76 -0.80 12.40
CA ILE A 11 -3.37 -1.19 12.65
C ILE A 11 -3.23 -2.15 13.85
N LYS A 12 -4.34 -2.52 14.49
CA LYS A 12 -4.35 -3.33 15.72
C LYS A 12 -3.70 -4.70 15.53
N ASP A 13 -3.94 -5.30 14.38
CA ASP A 13 -3.46 -6.65 14.04
C ASP A 13 -2.22 -6.63 13.13
N MET A 14 -1.58 -5.46 12.95
CA MET A 14 -0.33 -5.37 12.18
C MET A 14 0.83 -6.02 12.95
N GLY A 15 1.54 -6.95 12.29
CA GLY A 15 2.69 -7.68 12.86
C GLY A 15 4.01 -6.90 12.87
N GLY A 16 4.02 -5.66 12.39
CA GLY A 16 5.22 -4.83 12.24
C GLY A 16 4.96 -3.63 11.34
N LEU A 17 6.04 -3.01 10.86
CA LEU A 17 5.95 -1.98 9.84
C LEU A 17 5.51 -2.61 8.50
N PRO A 18 4.75 -1.87 7.67
CA PRO A 18 4.37 -2.35 6.35
C PRO A 18 5.56 -2.32 5.38
N ASP A 19 5.57 -3.25 4.42
CA ASP A 19 6.58 -3.30 3.36
C ASP A 19 6.36 -2.24 2.27
N ALA A 20 5.14 -1.73 2.15
CA ALA A 20 4.74 -0.61 1.29
C ALA A 20 3.41 -0.02 1.78
N ILE A 21 3.11 1.23 1.43
CA ILE A 21 1.80 1.84 1.67
C ILE A 21 1.14 2.31 0.37
N PHE A 22 -0.19 2.18 0.32
CA PHE A 22 -1.03 2.76 -0.72
C PHE A 22 -1.80 3.95 -0.14
N VAL A 23 -1.69 5.11 -0.78
CA VAL A 23 -2.24 6.38 -0.31
C VAL A 23 -3.23 6.95 -1.33
N VAL A 24 -4.42 7.30 -0.85
CA VAL A 24 -5.44 8.04 -1.60
C VAL A 24 -5.33 9.51 -1.20
N ASP A 25 -5.31 10.42 -2.16
CA ASP A 25 -5.10 11.86 -1.96
C ASP A 25 -3.76 12.17 -1.28
N VAL A 26 -2.70 12.24 -2.09
CA VAL A 26 -1.34 12.54 -1.60
C VAL A 26 -1.20 13.95 -1.03
N ASN A 27 -2.10 14.87 -1.41
CA ASN A 27 -2.06 16.23 -0.90
C ASN A 27 -2.68 16.34 0.50
N HIS A 28 -3.69 15.53 0.80
CA HIS A 28 -4.27 15.43 2.14
C HIS A 28 -3.38 14.63 3.09
N GLU A 29 -2.79 13.53 2.63
CA GLU A 29 -2.06 12.56 3.47
C GLU A 29 -0.53 12.80 3.54
N LYS A 30 -0.10 14.07 3.48
CA LYS A 30 1.32 14.45 3.48
C LYS A 30 2.10 13.93 4.68
N ILE A 31 1.48 13.85 5.85
CA ILE A 31 2.14 13.37 7.07
C ILE A 31 2.47 11.88 6.93
N ALA A 32 1.53 11.06 6.44
CA ALA A 32 1.76 9.63 6.22
C ALA A 32 2.90 9.40 5.22
N ILE A 33 2.93 10.17 4.13
CA ILE A 33 3.99 10.12 3.12
C ILE A 33 5.36 10.50 3.73
N GLN A 34 5.41 11.56 4.53
CA GLN A 34 6.65 11.97 5.20
C GLN A 34 7.15 10.95 6.22
N GLU A 35 6.25 10.30 6.96
CA GLU A 35 6.59 9.26 7.92
C GLU A 35 7.10 7.99 7.21
N ALA A 36 6.41 7.57 6.14
CA ALA A 36 6.84 6.45 5.31
C ALA A 36 8.24 6.69 4.71
N ASN A 37 8.47 7.87 4.14
CA ASN A 37 9.76 8.26 3.59
C ASN A 37 10.88 8.26 4.64
N LYS A 38 10.60 8.68 5.88
CA LYS A 38 11.59 8.61 6.99
C LYS A 38 11.93 7.19 7.39
N LEU A 39 10.95 6.28 7.30
CA LEU A 39 11.12 4.86 7.63
C LEU A 39 11.64 4.03 6.44
N GLY A 40 11.77 4.63 5.25
CA GLY A 40 12.18 3.94 4.03
C GLY A 40 11.10 2.99 3.48
N ILE A 41 9.83 3.27 3.80
CA ILE A 41 8.68 2.50 3.32
C ILE A 41 8.24 3.07 1.97
N PRO A 42 8.22 2.27 0.89
CA PRO A 42 7.76 2.68 -0.42
C PRO A 42 6.31 3.17 -0.42
N VAL A 43 6.05 4.25 -1.17
CA VAL A 43 4.75 4.91 -1.27
C VAL A 43 4.18 4.78 -2.68
N ILE A 44 2.99 4.18 -2.77
CA ILE A 44 2.17 4.14 -3.98
C ILE A 44 1.00 5.12 -3.77
N GLY A 45 0.87 6.14 -4.61
CA GLY A 45 -0.07 7.24 -4.37
C GLY A 45 -0.92 7.60 -5.57
N ILE A 46 -2.20 7.90 -5.34
CA ILE A 46 -3.06 8.53 -6.35
C ILE A 46 -2.76 10.03 -6.38
N VAL A 47 -2.42 10.56 -7.56
CA VAL A 47 -2.08 11.96 -7.75
C VAL A 47 -3.07 12.59 -8.73
N ASP A 48 -3.89 13.51 -8.24
CA ASP A 48 -4.74 14.36 -9.08
C ASP A 48 -4.00 15.65 -9.53
N THR A 49 -4.61 16.39 -10.45
CA THR A 49 -4.09 17.62 -11.04
C THR A 49 -3.65 18.72 -10.05
N ASN A 50 -4.19 18.72 -8.83
CA ASN A 50 -3.87 19.69 -7.79
C ASN A 50 -2.81 19.19 -6.78
N SER A 51 -2.27 17.99 -7.00
CA SER A 51 -1.40 17.29 -6.06
C SER A 51 0.04 17.26 -6.54
N ASP A 52 0.97 17.36 -5.58
CA ASP A 52 2.41 17.26 -5.83
C ASP A 52 2.85 15.79 -5.64
N PRO A 53 3.44 15.14 -6.66
CA PRO A 53 3.91 13.75 -6.54
C PRO A 53 5.20 13.59 -5.72
N ASP A 54 5.78 14.67 -5.20
CA ASP A 54 7.01 14.61 -4.39
C ASP A 54 6.88 13.65 -3.20
N GLY A 55 7.83 12.71 -3.12
CA GLY A 55 7.86 11.69 -2.06
C GLY A 55 6.97 10.48 -2.31
N VAL A 56 6.36 10.36 -3.50
CA VAL A 56 5.65 9.16 -3.96
C VAL A 56 6.55 8.39 -4.93
N ASP A 57 6.79 7.11 -4.65
CA ASP A 57 7.64 6.25 -5.49
C ASP A 57 6.91 5.78 -6.75
N ILE A 58 5.63 5.44 -6.60
CA ILE A 58 4.78 4.95 -7.69
C ILE A 58 3.54 5.83 -7.78
N VAL A 59 3.50 6.65 -8.83
CA VAL A 59 2.40 7.59 -9.08
C VAL A 59 1.32 6.93 -9.93
N ILE A 60 0.09 6.94 -9.43
CA ILE A 60 -1.12 6.59 -10.16
C ILE A 60 -1.86 7.89 -10.49
N PRO A 61 -1.79 8.40 -11.73
CA PRO A 61 -2.53 9.60 -12.09
C PRO A 61 -4.03 9.30 -12.10
N GLY A 62 -4.82 10.08 -11.36
CA GLY A 62 -6.22 9.77 -11.19
C GLY A 62 -6.98 10.76 -10.31
N ASN A 63 -8.31 10.70 -10.39
CA ASN A 63 -9.18 11.52 -9.56
C ASN A 63 -9.36 10.86 -8.18
N ASP A 64 -8.98 11.56 -7.12
CA ASP A 64 -9.08 11.12 -5.72
C ASP A 64 -10.35 11.63 -5.00
N ASP A 65 -11.10 12.58 -5.57
CA ASP A 65 -12.33 13.11 -4.96
C ASP A 65 -13.56 12.19 -5.14
N ALA A 66 -13.56 11.34 -6.17
CA ALA A 66 -14.74 10.57 -6.54
C ALA A 66 -14.77 9.19 -5.89
N ILE A 67 -15.83 8.90 -5.12
CA ILE A 67 -16.05 7.59 -4.47
C ILE A 67 -15.86 6.42 -5.44
N ARG A 68 -16.44 6.48 -6.65
CA ARG A 68 -16.30 5.40 -7.65
C ARG A 68 -14.87 5.18 -8.11
N ALA A 69 -14.07 6.24 -8.18
CA ALA A 69 -12.66 6.15 -8.55
C ALA A 69 -11.87 5.52 -7.40
N ILE A 70 -12.06 6.00 -6.17
CA ILE A 70 -11.44 5.43 -4.96
C ILE A 70 -11.78 3.93 -4.82
N GLU A 71 -13.05 3.56 -5.00
CA GLU A 71 -13.50 2.16 -4.98
C GLU A 71 -12.78 1.32 -6.04
N LEU A 72 -12.65 1.84 -7.27
CA LEU A 72 -11.95 1.17 -8.36
C LEU A 72 -10.47 0.94 -8.02
N TYR A 73 -9.75 1.98 -7.57
CA TYR A 73 -8.34 1.86 -7.22
C TYR A 73 -8.13 0.91 -6.04
N SER A 74 -8.96 1.04 -5.00
CA SER A 74 -8.84 0.21 -3.80
C SER A 74 -9.13 -1.25 -4.10
N ALA A 75 -10.14 -1.55 -4.93
CA ALA A 75 -10.44 -2.90 -5.38
C ALA A 75 -9.28 -3.48 -6.21
N ALA A 76 -8.76 -2.72 -7.18
CA ALA A 76 -7.64 -3.18 -8.00
C ALA A 76 -6.37 -3.46 -7.19
N ILE A 77 -6.04 -2.61 -6.20
CA ILE A 77 -4.92 -2.83 -5.29
C ILE A 77 -5.17 -4.06 -4.40
N ALA A 78 -6.39 -4.23 -3.88
CA ALA A 78 -6.74 -5.40 -3.08
C ALA A 78 -6.61 -6.70 -3.87
N ASP A 79 -7.12 -6.74 -5.11
CA ASP A 79 -7.01 -7.89 -6.02
C ASP A 79 -5.53 -8.22 -6.29
N ALA A 80 -4.71 -7.21 -6.60
CA ALA A 80 -3.27 -7.39 -6.83
C ALA A 80 -2.54 -7.95 -5.59
N CYS A 81 -2.88 -7.49 -4.38
CA CYS A 81 -2.32 -8.02 -3.14
C CYS A 81 -2.71 -9.48 -2.91
N ILE A 82 -3.95 -9.86 -3.22
CA ILE A 82 -4.44 -11.24 -3.09
C ILE A 82 -3.73 -12.15 -4.11
N GLU A 83 -3.62 -11.72 -5.36
CA GLU A 83 -2.90 -12.45 -6.41
C GLU A 83 -1.42 -12.66 -6.04
N GLY A 84 -0.73 -11.58 -5.63
CA GLY A 84 0.66 -11.66 -5.21
C GLY A 84 0.89 -12.56 -3.99
N ALA A 85 -0.04 -12.55 -3.03
CA ALA A 85 0.02 -13.46 -1.88
C ALA A 85 -0.16 -14.93 -2.29
N ALA A 86 -1.06 -15.22 -3.23
CA ALA A 86 -1.27 -16.56 -3.75
C ALA A 86 -0.05 -17.08 -4.53
N GLU A 87 0.58 -16.23 -5.35
CA GLU A 87 1.82 -16.57 -6.06
C GLU A 87 2.99 -16.84 -5.11
N SER A 88 3.13 -16.03 -4.06
CA SER A 88 4.17 -16.19 -3.04
C SER A 88 4.08 -17.56 -2.37
N LEU A 89 2.86 -18.00 -2.02
CA LEU A 89 2.60 -19.32 -1.45
C LEU A 89 2.88 -20.47 -2.44
N GLY A 90 2.62 -20.27 -3.74
CA GLY A 90 2.91 -21.28 -4.77
C GLY A 90 4.40 -21.42 -5.10
N LYS A 91 5.23 -20.42 -4.76
CA LYS A 91 6.66 -20.40 -5.07
C LYS A 91 7.53 -21.14 -4.03
N SER A 92 6.99 -21.46 -2.85
CA SER A 92 7.73 -22.17 -1.80
C SER A 92 7.96 -23.67 -2.07
N ASP A 93 7.36 -24.23 -3.14
CA ASP A 93 7.41 -25.66 -3.44
C ASP A 93 8.59 -26.09 -4.35
N TYR A 94 9.41 -25.15 -4.83
CA TYR A 94 10.65 -25.46 -5.56
C TYR A 94 11.86 -25.31 -4.63
N VAL A 95 12.20 -26.39 -3.92
CA VAL A 95 13.51 -26.53 -3.27
C VAL A 95 14.53 -26.81 -4.36
N GLU A 96 15.48 -25.90 -4.57
CA GLU A 96 16.66 -26.21 -5.39
C GLU A 96 17.41 -27.37 -4.70
N VAL A 97 17.46 -28.52 -5.39
CA VAL A 97 18.35 -29.60 -5.01
C VAL A 97 19.76 -29.06 -5.20
N ALA A 98 20.50 -28.87 -4.12
CA ALA A 98 21.93 -28.63 -4.22
C ALA A 98 22.54 -29.82 -4.96
N ASP A 99 23.03 -29.58 -6.17
CA ASP A 99 23.88 -30.53 -6.87
C ASP A 99 25.22 -30.59 -6.11
N ASP A 100 25.28 -31.48 -5.10
CA ASP A 100 26.54 -31.93 -4.54
C ASP A 100 27.24 -32.79 -5.60
N ALA A 101 28.30 -32.23 -6.19
CA ALA A 101 29.28 -32.92 -7.03
C ALA A 101 30.68 -32.80 -6.44
#